data_AF-A0A0H5Q3I3-F1
#
_entry.id   AF-A0A0H5Q3I3-F1
#
_cell.length_a   1.000
_cell.length_b   1.000
_cell.length_c   1.000
_cell.angle_alpha   90.00
_cell.angle_beta   90.00
_cell.angle_gamma   90.00
#
_symmetry.space_group_name_H-M   'P 1'
#
loop_
_entity.id
_entity.type
_entity.pdbx_description
1 polymer ?
#
loop_
_entity_poly.entity_id
_entity_poly.type
_entity_poly.pdbx_seq_one_letter_code
_entity_poly.pdbx_strand_id
1 'polypeptide(L)'
;MAKTEAPLLSFGGSGQIAKTQVYATWRGIAYARRYVIPANPNTANQQETRSVFAYLSNIWKLSSAILQGPWTTFAKGKPLTNRNAMMGQNIKVLRPGDDLTGFIGSPGANGGLPPAGMAVTASGDVVSAVFDLPALPSGWSIAAVQAVMLVDVDPHTATTFASLAGEATTTPWTVALTAPGAGSYLVSGWIKFLKPDGSTAFGPSINATVTVT
;
A
#
# COMPACT_ATOMS: atom_id res chain seq x y z
N MET A 1 -2.93 13.91 -26.15
CA MET A 1 -2.26 12.60 -26.03
C MET A 1 -2.21 12.02 -27.43
N ALA A 2 -1.03 11.86 -28.03
CA ALA A 2 -0.93 11.21 -29.33
C ALA A 2 -1.32 9.74 -29.13
N LYS A 3 -2.47 9.32 -29.70
CA LYS A 3 -2.87 7.92 -29.74
C LYS A 3 -2.13 7.25 -30.88
N THR A 4 -1.66 6.03 -30.68
CA THR A 4 -1.00 5.25 -31.73
C THR A 4 -2.03 4.92 -32.81
N GLU A 5 -1.88 5.50 -34.00
CA GLU A 5 -2.61 5.04 -35.19
C GLU A 5 -1.87 3.81 -35.77
N ALA A 6 -2.63 2.78 -36.16
CA ALA A 6 -2.16 1.51 -36.72
C ALA A 6 -1.37 0.56 -35.77
N PRO A 7 -2.01 -0.02 -34.72
CA PRO A 7 -1.38 -1.01 -33.84
C PRO A 7 -0.95 -2.32 -34.55
N LEU A 8 -1.53 -2.63 -35.71
CA LEU A 8 -1.23 -3.84 -36.51
C LEU A 8 0.16 -3.81 -37.17
N LEU A 9 0.78 -2.63 -37.32
CA LEU A 9 2.08 -2.47 -37.99
C LEU A 9 3.27 -2.34 -37.01
N SER A 10 3.02 -2.31 -35.70
CA SER A 10 4.02 -2.38 -34.62
C SER A 10 5.23 -1.41 -34.75
N PHE A 11 5.04 -0.21 -35.29
CA PHE A 11 6.10 0.81 -35.28
C PHE A 11 6.23 1.41 -33.87
N GLY A 12 7.13 0.83 -33.06
CA GLY A 12 7.50 1.36 -31.75
C GLY A 12 8.44 2.55 -31.87
N GLY A 13 7.96 3.77 -31.55
CA GLY A 13 8.83 4.93 -31.40
C GLY A 13 9.53 4.92 -30.05
N SER A 14 10.87 5.01 -30.02
CA SER A 14 11.64 5.18 -28.80
C SER A 14 12.74 6.24 -28.97
N GLY A 15 13.07 6.94 -27.89
CA GLY A 15 14.13 7.93 -27.87
C GLY A 15 13.66 9.36 -28.16
N GLN A 16 14.62 10.26 -28.29
CA GLN A 16 14.37 11.67 -28.54
C GLN A 16 14.59 12.02 -30.02
N ILE A 17 13.71 12.82 -30.60
CA ILE A 17 13.87 13.39 -31.93
C ILE A 17 14.26 14.86 -31.76
N ALA A 18 15.43 15.22 -32.27
CA ALA A 18 15.92 16.61 -32.37
C ALA A 18 15.81 17.46 -31.09
N LYS A 19 15.82 16.84 -29.89
CA LYS A 19 15.54 17.54 -28.61
C LYS A 19 14.22 18.33 -28.62
N THR A 20 13.23 17.87 -29.38
CA THR A 20 11.89 18.47 -29.43
C THR A 20 10.83 17.54 -28.84
N GLN A 21 10.94 16.25 -29.13
CA GLN A 21 9.98 15.23 -28.66
C GLN A 21 10.71 13.98 -28.19
N VAL A 22 10.13 13.29 -27.22
CA VAL A 22 10.60 12.01 -26.68
C VAL A 22 9.47 11.00 -26.77
N TYR A 23 9.73 9.87 -27.41
CA TYR A 23 8.84 8.74 -27.52
C TYR A 23 9.33 7.62 -26.61
N ALA A 24 8.40 6.97 -25.92
CA ALA A 24 8.72 5.80 -25.11
C ALA A 24 7.47 4.93 -24.93
N THR A 25 7.72 3.68 -24.57
CA THR A 25 6.68 2.73 -24.16
C THR A 25 6.90 2.34 -22.71
N TRP A 26 5.85 2.37 -21.91
CA TRP A 26 5.91 1.88 -20.53
C TRP A 26 4.70 1.01 -20.23
N ARG A 27 4.95 -0.26 -19.87
CA ARG A 27 3.91 -1.25 -19.57
C ARG A 27 2.81 -1.32 -20.64
N GLY A 28 3.21 -1.28 -21.92
CA GLY A 28 2.30 -1.33 -23.07
C GLY A 28 1.64 0.00 -23.44
N ILE A 29 1.86 1.08 -22.66
CA ILE A 29 1.38 2.42 -23.00
C ILE A 29 2.47 3.15 -23.76
N ALA A 30 2.23 3.41 -25.04
CA ALA A 30 3.05 4.33 -25.82
C ALA A 30 2.72 5.77 -25.42
N TYR A 31 3.76 6.59 -25.22
CA TYR A 31 3.60 8.01 -24.97
C TYR A 31 4.65 8.83 -25.70
N ALA A 32 4.24 10.03 -26.10
CA ALA A 32 5.10 11.07 -26.64
C ALA A 32 5.01 12.29 -25.73
N ARG A 33 6.15 12.88 -25.39
CA ARG A 33 6.23 14.11 -24.60
C ARG A 33 7.18 15.11 -25.24
N ARG A 34 6.98 16.39 -24.97
CA ARG A 34 7.96 17.42 -25.34
C ARG A 34 9.28 17.15 -24.61
N TYR A 35 10.39 17.29 -25.34
CA TYR A 35 11.71 17.30 -24.72
C TYR A 35 11.83 18.57 -23.87
N VAL A 36 12.03 18.39 -22.57
CA VAL A 36 12.19 19.47 -21.60
C VAL A 36 13.41 19.14 -20.78
N ILE A 37 14.30 20.11 -20.61
CA ILE A 37 15.37 20.05 -19.61
C ILE A 37 14.76 20.54 -18.31
N PRO A 38 14.50 19.67 -17.32
CA PRO A 38 13.89 20.11 -16.08
C PRO A 38 14.89 20.95 -15.28
N ALA A 39 14.44 22.10 -14.79
CA ALA A 39 15.06 22.69 -13.62
C ALA A 39 14.83 21.71 -12.46
N ASN A 40 15.90 21.23 -11.81
CA ASN A 40 15.82 20.31 -10.67
C ASN A 40 16.18 21.03 -9.35
N PRO A 41 15.42 22.07 -8.95
CA PRO A 41 15.72 22.81 -7.72
C PRO A 41 15.47 21.92 -6.51
N ASN A 42 16.35 21.96 -5.50
CA ASN A 42 16.21 21.18 -4.27
C ASN A 42 15.37 21.94 -3.22
N THR A 43 14.07 22.08 -3.45
CA THR A 43 13.17 22.82 -2.54
C THR A 43 12.71 21.96 -1.36
N ALA A 44 12.28 22.59 -0.27
CA ALA A 44 11.75 21.89 0.92
C ALA A 44 10.60 20.92 0.57
N ASN A 45 9.61 21.38 -0.20
CA ASN A 45 8.49 20.52 -0.64
C ASN A 45 8.94 19.29 -1.45
N GLN A 46 10.03 19.41 -2.22
CA GLN A 46 10.60 18.26 -2.91
C GLN A 46 11.29 17.31 -1.94
N GLN A 47 11.99 17.82 -0.93
CA GLN A 47 12.63 17.01 0.10
C GLN A 47 11.59 16.22 0.90
N GLU A 48 10.50 16.84 1.33
CA GLU A 48 9.40 16.15 2.02
C GLU A 48 8.89 14.94 1.22
N THR A 49 8.58 15.17 -0.05
CA THR A 49 8.10 14.10 -0.94
C THR A 49 9.14 12.99 -1.11
N ARG A 50 10.43 13.35 -1.23
CA ARG A 50 11.53 12.39 -1.37
C ARG A 50 11.73 11.58 -0.09
N SER A 51 11.64 12.22 1.08
CA SER A 51 11.76 11.55 2.38
C SER A 51 10.67 10.51 2.57
N VAL A 52 9.40 10.88 2.36
CA VAL A 52 8.27 9.93 2.46
C VAL A 52 8.39 8.80 1.43
N PHE A 53 8.86 9.10 0.21
CA PHE A 53 9.11 8.06 -0.79
C PHE A 53 10.22 7.10 -0.34
N ALA A 54 11.30 7.61 0.26
CA ALA A 54 12.39 6.81 0.79
C ALA A 54 11.92 5.93 1.96
N TYR A 55 11.15 6.50 2.88
CA TYR A 55 10.50 5.80 3.99
C TYR A 55 9.65 4.62 3.50
N LEU A 56 8.68 4.89 2.61
CA LEU A 56 7.81 3.85 2.04
C LEU A 56 8.58 2.80 1.25
N SER A 57 9.70 3.17 0.62
CA SER A 57 10.56 2.21 -0.04
C SER A 57 11.24 1.25 0.95
N ASN A 58 11.59 1.70 2.16
CA ASN A 58 12.16 0.84 3.19
C ASN A 58 11.08 -0.06 3.80
N ILE A 59 9.90 0.49 4.08
CA ILE A 59 8.74 -0.31 4.53
C ILE A 59 8.40 -1.41 3.53
N TRP A 60 8.36 -1.10 2.21
CA TRP A 60 8.08 -2.13 1.20
C TRP A 60 9.13 -3.24 1.18
N LYS A 61 10.42 -2.93 1.37
CA LYS A 61 11.48 -3.96 1.41
C LYS A 61 11.34 -4.89 2.62
N LEU A 62 10.86 -4.36 3.74
CA LEU A 62 10.60 -5.11 4.98
C LEU A 62 9.22 -5.75 5.02
N SER A 63 8.37 -5.45 4.03
CA SER A 63 6.99 -5.90 4.03
C SER A 63 6.86 -7.40 3.75
N SER A 64 5.95 -8.04 4.50
CA SER A 64 5.62 -9.44 4.30
C SER A 64 4.70 -9.63 3.08
N ALA A 65 4.51 -10.89 2.68
CA ALA A 65 3.53 -11.26 1.65
C ALA A 65 2.09 -10.85 2.03
N ILE A 66 1.77 -10.73 3.32
CA ILE A 66 0.47 -10.26 3.81
C ILE A 66 0.23 -8.82 3.35
N LEU A 67 1.17 -7.90 3.59
CA LEU A 67 1.03 -6.52 3.12
C LEU A 67 1.00 -6.45 1.59
N GLN A 68 1.83 -7.23 0.91
CA GLN A 68 1.93 -7.18 -0.55
C GLN A 68 0.70 -7.78 -1.27
N GLY A 69 -0.05 -8.68 -0.61
CA GLY A 69 -1.19 -9.40 -1.17
C GLY A 69 -2.28 -8.47 -1.74
N PRO A 70 -2.89 -7.58 -0.92
CA PRO A 70 -3.89 -6.64 -1.37
C PRO A 70 -3.43 -5.76 -2.55
N TRP A 71 -2.19 -5.26 -2.49
CA TRP A 71 -1.61 -4.43 -3.54
C TRP A 71 -1.37 -5.20 -4.84
N THR A 72 -1.04 -6.49 -4.74
CA THR A 72 -0.87 -7.38 -5.90
C THR A 72 -2.20 -7.62 -6.60
N THR A 73 -3.26 -7.90 -5.84
CA THR A 73 -4.61 -8.04 -6.40
C THR A 73 -5.14 -6.73 -6.96
N PHE A 74 -4.89 -5.61 -6.29
CA PHE A 74 -5.28 -4.27 -6.76
C PHE A 74 -4.59 -3.88 -8.07
N ALA A 75 -3.32 -4.25 -8.23
CA ALA A 75 -2.54 -3.96 -9.43
C ALA A 75 -2.88 -4.88 -10.62
N LYS A 76 -3.55 -6.01 -10.39
CA LYS A 76 -3.87 -6.98 -11.44
C LYS A 76 -4.72 -6.32 -12.54
N GLY A 77 -4.29 -6.49 -13.79
CA GLY A 77 -4.96 -5.91 -14.97
C GLY A 77 -4.76 -4.41 -15.15
N LYS A 78 -3.98 -3.75 -14.29
CA LYS A 78 -3.66 -2.32 -14.40
C LYS A 78 -2.24 -2.13 -14.94
N PRO A 79 -1.97 -1.05 -15.68
CA PRO A 79 -0.62 -0.71 -16.12
C PRO A 79 0.18 -0.09 -14.96
N LEU A 80 0.32 -0.80 -13.83
CA LEU A 80 1.10 -0.37 -12.68
C LEU A 80 1.60 -1.58 -11.89
N THR A 81 2.67 -1.41 -11.12
CA THR A 81 3.15 -2.44 -10.19
C THR A 81 2.47 -2.28 -8.83
N ASN A 82 2.38 -3.37 -8.07
CA ASN A 82 1.87 -3.36 -6.69
C ASN A 82 2.61 -2.34 -5.81
N ARG A 83 3.95 -2.28 -5.90
CA ARG A 83 4.76 -1.27 -5.21
C ARG A 83 4.38 0.15 -5.60
N ASN A 84 4.21 0.44 -6.90
CA ASN A 84 3.85 1.78 -7.36
C ASN A 84 2.46 2.18 -6.89
N ALA A 85 1.50 1.23 -6.82
CA ALA A 85 0.19 1.50 -6.23
C ALA A 85 0.29 1.84 -4.75
N MET A 86 1.02 1.03 -3.97
CA MET A 86 1.21 1.26 -2.53
C MET A 86 1.82 2.65 -2.29
N MET A 87 2.92 2.96 -2.97
CA MET A 87 3.59 4.25 -2.82
C MET A 87 2.71 5.41 -3.28
N GLY A 88 2.07 5.30 -4.43
CA GLY A 88 1.26 6.39 -5.00
C GLY A 88 0.04 6.76 -4.16
N GLN A 89 -0.54 5.81 -3.41
CA GLN A 89 -1.63 6.10 -2.47
C GLN A 89 -1.08 6.60 -1.14
N ASN A 90 -0.08 5.93 -0.56
CA ASN A 90 0.47 6.28 0.75
C ASN A 90 1.16 7.65 0.77
N ILE A 91 1.83 8.08 -0.30
CA ILE A 91 2.47 9.41 -0.34
C ILE A 91 1.42 10.52 -0.19
N LYS A 92 0.21 10.35 -0.71
CA LYS A 92 -0.82 11.38 -0.66
C LYS A 92 -1.35 11.61 0.76
N VAL A 93 -1.35 10.56 1.58
CA VAL A 93 -1.86 10.58 2.95
C VAL A 93 -0.77 10.84 3.98
N LEU A 94 0.47 10.38 3.74
CA LEU A 94 1.58 10.55 4.68
C LEU A 94 2.37 11.84 4.48
N ARG A 95 2.45 12.37 3.26
CA ARG A 95 3.16 13.65 3.02
C ARG A 95 2.61 14.83 3.84
N PRO A 96 1.29 15.02 4.01
CA PRO A 96 0.79 16.14 4.79
C PRO A 96 0.84 15.94 6.32
N GLY A 97 1.13 14.73 6.80
CA GLY A 97 1.14 14.38 8.23
C GLY A 97 2.54 14.14 8.77
N ASP A 98 2.65 14.05 10.10
CA ASP A 98 3.87 13.82 10.87
C ASP A 98 3.86 12.46 11.61
N ASP A 99 2.91 11.60 11.28
CA ASP A 99 2.75 10.25 11.82
C ASP A 99 2.28 9.26 10.73
N LEU A 100 2.04 8.01 11.12
CA LEU A 100 1.56 6.98 10.21
C LEU A 100 0.05 6.74 10.29
N THR A 101 -0.72 7.56 11.00
CA THR A 101 -2.16 7.34 11.22
C THR A 101 -2.95 7.19 9.91
N GLY A 102 -2.52 7.89 8.86
CA GLY A 102 -3.11 7.82 7.52
C GLY A 102 -2.64 6.67 6.63
N PHE A 103 -1.72 5.81 7.10
CA PHE A 103 -1.13 4.75 6.27
C PHE A 103 -2.20 3.77 5.75
N ILE A 104 -2.09 3.39 4.48
CA ILE A 104 -3.00 2.46 3.82
C ILE A 104 -2.29 1.12 3.72
N GLY A 105 -2.66 0.17 4.58
CA GLY A 105 -2.19 -1.22 4.52
C GLY A 105 -2.80 -1.99 3.34
N SER A 106 -4.10 -1.80 3.11
CA SER A 106 -4.84 -2.38 2.00
C SER A 106 -5.71 -1.32 1.32
N PRO A 107 -5.62 -1.14 -0.01
CA PRO A 107 -6.48 -0.20 -0.74
C PRO A 107 -7.90 -0.74 -0.97
N GLY A 108 -8.17 -1.97 -0.53
CA GLY A 108 -9.29 -2.76 -1.01
C GLY A 108 -9.05 -3.27 -2.44
N ALA A 109 -9.44 -4.52 -2.70
CA ALA A 109 -9.33 -5.12 -4.02
C ALA A 109 -10.50 -6.06 -4.28
N ASN A 110 -10.95 -6.10 -5.54
CA ASN A 110 -12.05 -6.94 -6.01
C ASN A 110 -13.37 -6.76 -5.22
N GLY A 111 -13.60 -5.60 -4.60
CA GLY A 111 -14.84 -5.30 -3.87
C GLY A 111 -14.94 -5.90 -2.47
N GLY A 112 -13.81 -6.22 -1.83
CA GLY A 112 -13.82 -6.61 -0.41
C GLY A 112 -14.31 -5.47 0.48
N LEU A 113 -15.00 -5.84 1.57
CA LEU A 113 -15.55 -4.91 2.55
C LEU A 113 -14.52 -4.61 3.65
N PRO A 114 -14.47 -3.38 4.21
CA PRO A 114 -13.61 -3.10 5.35
C PRO A 114 -14.13 -3.84 6.60
N PRO A 115 -13.27 -4.10 7.60
CA PRO A 115 -13.76 -4.49 8.92
C PRO A 115 -14.75 -3.45 9.47
N ALA A 116 -15.72 -3.91 10.26
CA ALA A 116 -16.67 -3.02 10.93
C ALA A 116 -16.00 -2.24 12.09
N GLY A 117 -14.93 -2.81 12.65
CA GLY A 117 -14.16 -2.26 13.75
C GLY A 117 -12.87 -3.04 13.96
N MET A 118 -11.93 -2.42 14.67
CA MET A 118 -10.72 -3.08 15.15
C MET A 118 -10.34 -2.48 16.50
N ALA A 119 -10.25 -3.34 17.52
CA ALA A 119 -9.74 -2.98 18.83
C ALA A 119 -8.30 -3.49 18.95
N VAL A 120 -7.37 -2.62 19.34
CA VAL A 120 -5.96 -2.96 19.50
C VAL A 120 -5.56 -2.75 20.95
N THR A 121 -4.98 -3.78 21.56
CA THR A 121 -4.51 -3.75 22.95
C THR A 121 -3.09 -4.30 23.05
N ALA A 122 -2.25 -3.69 23.88
CA ALA A 122 -0.92 -4.21 24.21
C ALA A 122 -0.93 -4.89 25.58
N SER A 123 -0.25 -6.03 25.69
CA SER A 123 0.00 -6.76 26.93
C SER A 123 1.46 -7.22 26.95
N GLY A 124 2.33 -6.45 27.60
CA GLY A 124 3.78 -6.58 27.41
C GLY A 124 4.14 -6.35 25.95
N ASP A 125 5.02 -7.18 25.39
CA ASP A 125 5.45 -7.07 23.99
C ASP A 125 4.42 -7.58 22.98
N VAL A 126 3.28 -8.11 23.41
CA VAL A 126 2.26 -8.65 22.49
C VAL A 126 1.16 -7.62 22.26
N VAL A 127 0.98 -7.25 21.00
CA VAL A 127 -0.11 -6.44 20.50
C VAL A 127 -1.17 -7.35 19.89
N SER A 128 -2.38 -7.30 20.42
CA SER A 128 -3.54 -8.04 19.92
C SER A 128 -4.48 -7.10 19.18
N ALA A 129 -4.76 -7.40 17.91
CA ALA A 129 -5.76 -6.74 17.09
C ALA A 129 -6.98 -7.64 16.92
N VAL A 130 -8.10 -7.25 17.54
CA VAL A 130 -9.38 -7.95 17.48
C VAL A 130 -10.28 -7.26 16.46
N PHE A 131 -10.81 -8.01 15.51
CA PHE A 131 -11.59 -7.47 14.39
C PHE A 131 -13.09 -7.72 14.54
N ASP A 132 -13.88 -6.68 14.32
CA ASP A 132 -15.32 -6.80 14.13
C ASP A 132 -15.64 -6.98 12.64
N LEU A 133 -16.43 -8.00 12.32
CA LEU A 133 -16.70 -8.38 10.95
C LEU A 133 -17.95 -7.68 10.39
N PRO A 134 -17.92 -7.24 9.11
CA PRO A 134 -19.10 -6.70 8.46
C PRO A 134 -20.10 -7.81 8.09
N ALA A 135 -21.34 -7.43 7.83
CA ALA A 135 -22.32 -8.33 7.21
C ALA A 135 -21.83 -8.74 5.81
N LEU A 136 -21.73 -10.05 5.57
CA LEU A 136 -21.20 -10.59 4.32
C LEU A 136 -22.28 -10.67 3.23
N PRO A 137 -21.94 -10.34 1.97
CA PRO A 137 -22.80 -10.66 0.84
C PRO A 137 -23.00 -12.17 0.69
N SER A 138 -24.13 -12.58 0.09
CA SER A 138 -24.46 -14.00 -0.09
C SER A 138 -23.36 -14.75 -0.83
N GLY A 139 -22.95 -15.91 -0.28
CA GLY A 139 -21.94 -16.80 -0.85
C GLY A 139 -20.48 -16.37 -0.63
N TRP A 140 -20.23 -15.23 0.03
CA TRP A 140 -18.88 -14.84 0.42
C TRP A 140 -18.48 -15.50 1.74
N SER A 141 -17.20 -15.85 1.88
CA SER A 141 -16.63 -16.31 3.14
C SER A 141 -15.38 -15.53 3.51
N ILE A 142 -15.07 -15.49 4.80
CA ILE A 142 -13.86 -14.90 5.33
C ILE A 142 -12.77 -15.96 5.27
N ALA A 143 -11.68 -15.66 4.56
CA ALA A 143 -10.52 -16.53 4.51
C ALA A 143 -9.55 -16.24 5.66
N ALA A 144 -9.33 -14.96 5.97
CA ALA A 144 -8.53 -14.52 7.11
C ALA A 144 -8.80 -13.05 7.45
N VAL A 145 -8.56 -12.67 8.70
CA VAL A 145 -8.28 -11.26 9.05
C VAL A 145 -6.77 -11.07 9.11
N GLN A 146 -6.28 -9.95 8.62
CA GLN A 146 -4.86 -9.68 8.45
C GLN A 146 -4.52 -8.33 9.06
N ALA A 147 -3.35 -8.25 9.71
CA ALA A 147 -2.86 -7.01 10.27
C ALA A 147 -1.36 -6.84 10.00
N VAL A 148 -0.96 -5.58 9.84
CA VAL A 148 0.43 -5.13 9.83
C VAL A 148 0.63 -4.14 10.95
N MET A 149 1.76 -4.27 11.65
CA MET A 149 2.23 -3.33 12.65
C MET A 149 3.50 -2.65 12.16
N LEU A 150 3.48 -1.32 12.18
CA LEU A 150 4.59 -0.44 11.85
C LEU A 150 4.96 0.38 13.09
N VAL A 151 6.23 0.72 13.26
CA VAL A 151 6.63 1.71 14.28
C VAL A 151 6.04 3.06 13.87
N ASP A 152 5.31 3.71 14.75
CA ASP A 152 4.70 5.02 14.48
C ASP A 152 5.74 6.12 14.63
N VAL A 153 6.07 6.78 13.51
CA VAL A 153 7.15 7.77 13.39
C VAL A 153 6.81 8.76 12.27
N ASP A 154 7.43 9.94 12.33
CA ASP A 154 7.38 10.90 11.22
C ASP A 154 8.08 10.35 9.97
N PRO A 155 7.35 10.09 8.87
CA PRO A 155 7.92 9.54 7.64
C PRO A 155 8.89 10.50 6.94
N HIS A 156 8.97 11.77 7.35
CA HIS A 156 9.91 12.76 6.81
C HIS A 156 11.32 12.62 7.38
N THR A 157 11.45 12.13 8.62
CA THR A 157 12.72 12.07 9.36
C THR A 157 13.05 10.68 9.90
N ALA A 158 12.16 9.70 9.74
CA ALA A 158 12.33 8.36 10.27
C ALA A 158 13.62 7.66 9.80
N THR A 159 14.33 7.09 10.76
CA THR A 159 15.51 6.22 10.58
C THR A 159 15.27 4.80 11.06
N THR A 160 14.20 4.57 11.82
CA THR A 160 13.79 3.26 12.33
C THR A 160 12.67 2.72 11.47
N PHE A 161 12.78 1.46 11.08
CA PHE A 161 11.78 0.78 10.26
C PHE A 161 11.54 -0.61 10.83
N ALA A 162 10.28 -0.92 11.13
CA ALA A 162 9.85 -2.30 11.36
C ALA A 162 8.50 -2.50 10.69
N SER A 163 8.31 -3.67 10.09
CA SER A 163 7.04 -4.09 9.51
C SER A 163 6.80 -5.53 9.93
N LEU A 164 5.90 -5.71 10.90
CA LEU A 164 5.47 -7.02 11.36
C LEU A 164 4.07 -7.28 10.82
N ALA A 165 3.77 -8.53 10.49
CA ALA A 165 2.48 -8.89 9.94
C ALA A 165 2.02 -10.24 10.49
N GLY A 166 0.71 -10.38 10.58
CA GLY A 166 0.08 -11.60 11.06
C GLY A 166 -1.31 -11.75 10.47
N GLU A 167 -1.85 -12.96 10.57
CA GLU A 167 -3.21 -13.25 10.16
C GLU A 167 -3.87 -14.23 11.12
N ALA A 168 -5.19 -14.18 11.18
CA ALA A 168 -6.02 -15.13 11.90
C ALA A 168 -7.06 -15.70 10.95
N THR A 169 -7.15 -17.03 10.92
CA THR A 169 -8.04 -17.80 10.04
C THR A 169 -9.25 -18.38 10.78
N THR A 170 -9.30 -18.19 12.10
CA THR A 170 -10.35 -18.74 12.98
C THR A 170 -10.88 -17.69 13.95
N THR A 171 -12.07 -17.96 14.49
CA THR A 171 -12.68 -17.15 15.55
C THR A 171 -11.85 -17.31 16.83
N PRO A 172 -11.54 -16.24 17.59
CA PRO A 172 -12.21 -14.93 17.60
C PRO A 172 -11.56 -13.83 16.71
N TRP A 173 -10.98 -14.17 15.56
CA TRP A 173 -10.43 -13.19 14.59
C TRP A 173 -9.46 -12.20 15.23
N THR A 174 -8.56 -12.73 16.06
CA THR A 174 -7.55 -11.95 16.77
C THR A 174 -6.18 -12.20 16.17
N VAL A 175 -5.53 -11.13 15.70
CA VAL A 175 -4.16 -11.19 15.20
C VAL A 175 -3.22 -10.75 16.31
N ALA A 176 -2.31 -11.63 16.72
CA ALA A 176 -1.26 -11.31 17.69
C ALA A 176 0.05 -10.97 16.97
N LEU A 177 0.66 -9.84 17.33
CA LEU A 177 1.91 -9.34 16.78
C LEU A 177 2.86 -9.03 17.95
N THR A 178 4.10 -9.51 17.89
CA THR A 178 5.10 -9.25 18.94
C THR A 178 5.92 -8.02 18.58
N ALA A 179 5.81 -6.94 19.35
CA ALA A 179 6.58 -5.72 19.18
C ALA A 179 8.08 -5.98 19.39
N PRO A 180 8.96 -5.34 18.59
CA PRO A 180 10.40 -5.48 18.75
C PRO A 180 10.96 -4.71 19.95
N GLY A 181 10.16 -3.87 20.61
CA GLY A 181 10.52 -3.13 21.81
C GLY A 181 9.41 -2.17 22.24
N ALA A 182 9.68 -1.37 23.27
CA ALA A 182 8.77 -0.32 23.71
C ALA A 182 8.70 0.82 22.67
N GLY A 183 7.51 1.40 22.51
CA GLY A 183 7.26 2.48 21.55
C GLY A 183 5.81 2.57 21.10
N SER A 184 5.53 3.59 20.28
CA SER A 184 4.24 3.72 19.61
C SER A 184 4.25 2.97 18.29
N TYR A 185 3.16 2.26 18.02
CA TYR A 185 2.98 1.44 16.84
C TYR A 185 1.65 1.76 16.17
N LEU A 186 1.66 1.84 14.85
CA LEU A 186 0.46 1.80 14.02
C LEU A 186 0.15 0.36 13.67
N VAL A 187 -1.07 -0.07 13.95
CA VAL A 187 -1.64 -1.32 13.43
C VAL A 187 -2.63 -0.99 12.32
N SER A 188 -2.39 -1.52 11.13
CA SER A 188 -3.28 -1.43 9.97
C SER A 188 -3.83 -2.81 9.64
N GLY A 189 -5.15 -2.94 9.62
CA GLY A 189 -5.83 -4.24 9.53
C GLY A 189 -6.92 -4.29 8.46
N TRP A 190 -7.08 -5.44 7.81
CA TRP A 190 -8.07 -5.67 6.76
C TRP A 190 -8.51 -7.13 6.70
N ILE A 191 -9.60 -7.40 5.98
CA ILE A 191 -10.15 -8.75 5.81
C ILE A 191 -9.80 -9.28 4.41
N LYS A 192 -9.39 -10.55 4.37
CA LYS A 192 -9.25 -11.34 3.16
C LYS A 192 -10.47 -12.24 3.00
N PHE A 193 -11.17 -12.10 1.88
CA PHE A 193 -12.37 -12.85 1.55
C PHE A 193 -12.12 -13.85 0.44
N LEU A 194 -12.91 -14.92 0.44
CA LEU A 194 -13.09 -15.81 -0.68
C LEU A 194 -14.48 -15.58 -1.27
N LYS A 195 -14.52 -15.30 -2.58
CA LYS A 195 -15.77 -15.13 -3.32
C LYS A 195 -16.34 -16.49 -3.74
N PRO A 196 -17.63 -16.55 -4.13
CA PRO A 196 -18.24 -17.75 -4.71
C PRO A 196 -17.51 -18.31 -5.93
N ASP A 197 -16.84 -17.45 -6.71
CA ASP A 197 -16.06 -17.82 -7.90
C ASP A 197 -14.64 -18.35 -7.57
N GLY A 198 -14.30 -18.48 -6.29
CA GLY A 198 -12.98 -18.90 -5.81
C GLY A 198 -11.91 -17.82 -5.86
N SER A 199 -12.23 -16.61 -6.34
CA SER A 199 -11.27 -15.50 -6.36
C SER A 199 -11.16 -14.84 -4.99
N THR A 200 -9.98 -14.31 -4.69
CA THR A 200 -9.72 -13.57 -3.44
C THR A 200 -10.09 -12.10 -3.60
N ALA A 201 -10.75 -11.56 -2.58
CA ALA A 201 -10.97 -10.13 -2.39
C ALA A 201 -10.34 -9.64 -1.09
N PHE A 202 -9.99 -8.36 -1.06
CA PHE A 202 -9.40 -7.72 0.12
C PHE A 202 -10.23 -6.49 0.48
N GLY A 203 -10.55 -6.32 1.76
CA GLY A 203 -11.16 -5.10 2.29
C GLY A 203 -10.17 -3.94 2.33
N PRO A 204 -10.64 -2.68 2.26
CA PRO A 204 -9.84 -1.53 2.67
C PRO A 204 -9.38 -1.68 4.11
N SER A 205 -8.18 -1.20 4.43
CA SER A 205 -7.65 -1.25 5.79
C SER A 205 -8.25 -0.18 6.69
N ILE A 206 -8.37 -0.51 7.97
CA ILE A 206 -8.58 0.45 9.06
C ILE A 206 -7.36 0.46 9.97
N ASN A 207 -7.13 1.57 10.64
CA ASN A 207 -5.94 1.79 11.45
C ASN A 207 -6.30 2.05 12.91
N ALA A 208 -5.42 1.64 13.80
CA ALA A 208 -5.42 2.04 15.20
C ALA A 208 -3.97 2.18 15.66
N THR A 209 -3.72 3.06 16.62
CA THR A 209 -2.42 3.22 17.26
C THR A 209 -2.42 2.55 18.63
N VAL A 210 -1.26 2.05 19.05
CA VAL A 210 -1.06 1.44 20.36
C VAL A 210 0.34 1.77 20.86
N THR A 211 0.47 2.00 22.17
CA THR A 211 1.77 2.18 22.81
C THR A 211 2.12 0.93 23.60
N VAL A 212 3.29 0.38 23.32
CA VAL A 212 3.89 -0.72 24.06
C VAL A 212 4.86 -0.12 25.08
N THR A 213 4.69 -0.48 26.34
CA THR A 213 5.48 0.01 27.49
C THR A 213 6.41 -1.06 28.02
#